data_AF-A0A842V0E3-F1
#
_entry.id   AF-A0A842V0E3-F1
#
_cell.length_a   1.000
_cell.length_b   1.000
_cell.length_c   1.000
_cell.angle_alpha   90.00
_cell.angle_beta   90.00
_cell.angle_gamma   90.00
#
_symmetry.space_group_name_H-M   'P 1'
#
loop_
_entity.id
_entity.type
_entity.pdbx_description
1 polymer ?
#
loop_
_entity_poly.entity_id
_entity_poly.type
_entity_poly.pdbx_seq_one_letter_code
_entity_poly.pdbx_strand_id
1 'polypeptide(L)'
;MNHSTNIELTRRIDALDRTLKEIRDEFRRRFPGNGVWENPSNRIRGNISVSMSDLAKKRDLEDYALTSDLDREISNHTHDDRYDTENEINKYLGLYLLADGTRELTGNWDAGDYRITAETFESDVVTGTAPIVVASTTLVSNLNADLLDNQEGSYYLDYNNLTNVPSTFAPSAHASSHESGGSDAVNHGSLTGFVGNEHIDHSTVSVSGGGILSGGGTIAANRTITLAHGDVDHNQTTNYVAGEHVAHSGVSVIAGTGMSGGGTIDGDVTLNCTITQYTDEAVRDVVATFIQNATGITWTHDDPGDTLTPAIDHDALPNFVGNKHIDHTSVTLTAGNGLSGGGDISANRSFILDLNELGIETAIAASDYIAMVDVTDNGSQKITFANFEGAIDHGSISGNNDDDHTQYALLAGRASQQVLYGGVN
;
A
#
# COMPACT_ATOMS: atom_id res chain seq x y z
N MET A 1 91.78 108.33 155.41
CA MET A 1 90.93 107.34 156.12
C MET A 1 90.10 106.64 155.05
N ASN A 2 90.47 105.41 154.68
CA ASN A 2 90.14 104.18 155.42
C ASN A 2 88.63 104.09 155.67
N HIS A 3 87.93 103.09 155.13
CA HIS A 3 88.08 101.70 155.59
C HIS A 3 87.01 100.75 155.00
N SER A 4 85.92 101.23 154.37
CA SER A 4 84.75 100.37 154.02
C SER A 4 84.57 100.06 152.53
N THR A 5 85.25 100.81 151.65
CA THR A 5 85.67 100.29 150.33
C THR A 5 86.36 98.93 150.45
N ASN A 6 86.87 98.57 151.64
CA ASN A 6 87.59 97.32 151.87
C ASN A 6 86.74 96.17 152.38
N ILE A 7 85.46 96.38 152.74
CA ILE A 7 84.66 95.31 153.31
C ILE A 7 83.60 94.82 152.31
N GLU A 8 82.92 95.71 151.57
CA GLU A 8 81.83 95.27 150.69
C GLU A 8 82.30 94.82 149.30
N LEU A 9 83.37 95.43 148.76
CA LEU A 9 84.08 94.88 147.60
C LEU A 9 84.66 93.50 147.97
N THR A 10 85.25 93.36 149.15
CA THR A 10 85.82 92.09 149.65
C THR A 10 84.75 91.02 149.84
N ARG A 11 83.54 91.36 150.32
CA ARG A 11 82.42 90.40 150.41
C ARG A 11 81.86 89.97 149.05
N ARG A 12 81.75 90.88 148.06
CA ARG A 12 81.35 90.51 146.68
C ARG A 12 82.39 89.60 146.04
N ILE A 13 83.66 89.98 146.17
CA ILE A 13 84.81 89.23 145.67
C ILE A 13 84.85 87.84 146.32
N ASP A 14 84.67 87.73 147.64
CA ASP A 14 84.65 86.44 148.33
C ASP A 14 83.39 85.59 148.06
N ALA A 15 82.21 86.18 147.80
CA ALA A 15 80.98 85.43 147.49
C ALA A 15 81.02 84.83 146.08
N LEU A 16 81.57 85.60 145.15
CA LEU A 16 81.82 85.20 143.77
C LEU A 16 82.99 84.23 143.64
N ASP A 17 84.13 84.44 144.30
CA ASP A 17 85.28 83.49 144.27
C ASP A 17 84.89 82.15 144.92
N ARG A 18 83.99 82.20 145.91
CA ARG A 18 83.25 81.01 146.37
C ARG A 18 82.40 80.38 145.26
N THR A 19 81.58 81.14 144.52
CA THR A 19 80.75 80.58 143.43
C THR A 19 81.59 79.98 142.30
N LEU A 20 82.68 80.65 141.93
CA LEU A 20 83.59 80.20 140.87
C LEU A 20 84.46 79.01 141.31
N LYS A 21 84.86 78.94 142.58
CA LYS A 21 85.57 77.77 143.15
C LYS A 21 84.62 76.58 143.32
N GLU A 22 83.37 76.79 143.73
CA GLU A 22 82.33 75.76 143.73
C GLU A 22 82.08 75.23 142.32
N ILE A 23 81.97 76.10 141.30
CA ILE A 23 81.89 75.68 139.89
C ILE A 23 83.15 74.93 139.44
N ARG A 24 84.35 75.37 139.86
CA ARG A 24 85.64 74.73 139.51
C ARG A 24 85.86 73.40 140.22
N ASP A 25 85.43 73.26 141.47
CA ASP A 25 85.52 72.04 142.26
C ASP A 25 84.40 71.06 141.86
N GLU A 26 83.22 71.54 141.41
CA GLU A 26 82.19 70.71 140.78
C GLU A 26 82.62 70.22 139.39
N PHE A 27 83.30 71.07 138.60
CA PHE A 27 83.85 70.66 137.30
C PHE A 27 85.05 69.71 137.43
N ARG A 28 85.92 69.90 138.44
CA ARG A 28 87.04 68.98 138.75
C ARG A 28 86.59 67.67 139.37
N ARG A 29 85.48 67.65 140.12
CA ARG A 29 84.85 66.41 140.59
C ARG A 29 84.21 65.63 139.45
N ARG A 30 83.83 66.31 138.36
CA ARG A 30 83.17 65.72 137.18
C ARG A 30 84.15 65.35 136.06
N PHE A 31 85.31 66.00 135.96
CA PHE A 31 86.32 65.78 134.92
C PHE A 31 87.76 65.99 135.43
N PRO A 32 88.42 64.94 135.96
CA PRO A 32 89.83 65.01 136.31
C PRO A 32 90.67 64.81 135.04
N GLY A 33 91.13 65.89 134.41
CA GLY A 33 92.03 65.76 133.25
C GLY A 33 92.50 67.06 132.62
N ASN A 34 93.68 67.52 133.05
CA ASN A 34 94.69 68.36 132.38
C ASN A 34 94.33 69.16 131.09
N GLY A 35 94.36 70.49 131.22
CA GLY A 35 95.38 71.28 130.50
C GLY A 35 94.97 72.21 129.34
N VAL A 36 95.08 73.52 129.62
CA VAL A 36 95.71 74.63 128.83
C VAL A 36 95.07 75.02 127.46
N TRP A 37 94.89 76.27 126.98
CA TRP A 37 95.68 77.53 126.89
C TRP A 37 94.76 78.73 126.55
N GLU A 38 94.80 79.88 127.24
CA GLU A 38 95.62 81.12 127.08
C GLU A 38 95.45 81.99 125.80
N ASN A 39 94.71 83.11 125.94
CA ASN A 39 95.13 84.53 125.98
C ASN A 39 95.86 85.23 124.77
N PRO A 40 96.09 86.57 124.77
CA PRO A 40 95.44 87.56 123.92
C PRO A 40 96.48 88.43 123.13
N SER A 41 96.01 89.39 122.35
CA SER A 41 96.65 90.73 122.17
C SER A 41 98.18 90.82 122.04
N ASN A 42 98.82 89.99 121.20
CA ASN A 42 100.23 90.16 120.89
C ASN A 42 100.46 91.06 119.67
N ARG A 43 100.86 92.29 119.98
CA ARG A 43 101.92 93.07 119.31
C ARG A 43 101.59 93.71 117.97
N ILE A 44 101.31 95.02 117.93
CA ILE A 44 102.28 96.09 118.27
C ILE A 44 103.60 95.86 117.52
N ARG A 45 103.66 96.30 116.26
CA ARG A 45 104.77 96.98 115.55
C ARG A 45 104.22 97.38 114.17
N GLY A 46 103.35 98.36 114.10
CA GLY A 46 103.75 99.74 114.31
C GLY A 46 103.33 100.49 113.04
N ASN A 47 103.06 101.76 113.07
CA ASN A 47 103.59 102.69 114.02
C ASN A 47 102.95 104.02 113.63
N ILE A 48 102.69 104.81 114.66
CA ILE A 48 103.07 106.22 114.65
C ILE A 48 102.23 107.03 113.68
N SER A 49 101.11 107.50 114.22
CA SER A 49 101.07 108.84 114.83
C SER A 49 101.05 109.92 113.76
N VAL A 50 99.86 110.08 113.20
CA VAL A 50 99.31 111.40 112.95
C VAL A 50 97.81 111.30 113.24
N SER A 51 97.18 112.29 113.86
CA SER A 51 96.61 113.44 113.13
C SER A 51 95.62 113.04 112.03
N MET A 52 94.95 111.89 112.20
CA MET A 52 93.82 111.34 111.44
C MET A 52 92.44 111.64 112.07
N SER A 53 92.32 112.44 113.12
CA SER A 53 91.01 112.97 113.52
C SER A 53 90.42 113.89 112.42
N ASP A 54 91.26 114.41 111.52
CA ASP A 54 90.81 115.00 110.26
C ASP A 54 90.33 113.97 109.22
N LEU A 55 90.65 112.67 109.36
CA LEU A 55 89.98 111.58 108.62
C LEU A 55 88.61 111.21 109.21
N ALA A 56 88.28 111.61 110.45
CA ALA A 56 86.94 111.41 111.02
C ALA A 56 85.90 112.36 110.39
N LYS A 57 86.34 113.48 109.80
CA LYS A 57 85.48 114.35 108.98
C LYS A 57 85.23 113.79 107.57
N LYS A 58 85.84 112.64 107.22
CA LYS A 58 85.83 112.04 105.87
C LYS A 58 85.46 110.54 105.83
N ARG A 59 85.06 109.93 106.96
CA ARG A 59 84.52 108.56 107.05
C ARG A 59 82.99 108.53 107.22
N ASP A 60 82.43 109.63 107.68
CA ASP A 60 80.97 109.80 107.80
C ASP A 60 80.40 110.55 106.58
N LEU A 61 81.29 111.05 105.71
CA LEU A 61 81.06 111.03 104.27
C LEU A 61 81.27 109.57 103.81
N GLU A 62 80.23 108.98 103.20
CA GLU A 62 80.35 108.15 101.99
C GLU A 62 80.49 106.60 102.05
N ASP A 63 80.42 105.84 103.18
CA ASP A 63 80.68 104.38 103.07
C ASP A 63 80.05 103.35 104.08
N TYR A 64 78.88 103.58 104.70
CA TYR A 64 78.22 102.53 105.51
C TYR A 64 76.70 102.76 105.64
N ALA A 65 75.76 102.19 104.87
CA ALA A 65 75.74 101.07 103.94
C ALA A 65 74.41 101.23 103.13
N LEU A 66 74.26 101.16 101.80
CA LEU A 66 74.94 100.33 100.81
C LEU A 66 75.32 98.98 101.40
N THR A 67 74.31 98.17 101.76
CA THR A 67 74.34 96.68 101.68
C THR A 67 73.08 95.94 102.18
N SER A 68 72.02 96.54 102.76
CA SER A 68 70.98 95.71 103.41
C SER A 68 69.55 95.65 102.85
N ASP A 69 69.15 96.40 101.81
CA ASP A 69 67.80 96.22 101.20
C ASP A 69 67.77 96.28 99.67
N LEU A 70 68.92 96.36 98.99
CA LEU A 70 69.03 95.71 97.66
C LEU A 70 68.77 94.19 97.79
N ASP A 71 68.84 93.65 99.02
CA ASP A 71 68.34 92.32 99.37
C ASP A 71 66.83 92.28 99.70
N ARG A 72 66.11 93.40 99.82
CA ARG A 72 64.62 93.45 99.86
C ARG A 72 64.00 94.10 98.63
N GLU A 73 64.82 94.55 97.70
CA GLU A 73 64.45 94.70 96.30
C GLU A 73 64.52 93.34 95.57
N ILE A 74 65.08 92.31 96.23
CA ILE A 74 65.09 90.90 95.80
C ILE A 74 64.30 89.99 96.76
N SER A 75 64.22 90.28 98.07
CA SER A 75 63.42 89.51 99.04
C SER A 75 62.00 90.06 99.29
N ASN A 76 61.41 90.72 98.29
CA ASN A 76 59.96 90.73 98.07
C ASN A 76 59.61 90.08 96.72
N HIS A 77 60.58 89.41 96.10
CA HIS A 77 60.45 88.63 94.87
C HIS A 77 61.10 87.25 95.08
N THR A 78 60.43 86.36 95.82
CA THR A 78 60.62 84.88 95.91
C THR A 78 59.85 84.37 97.16
N HIS A 79 58.86 83.48 97.13
CA HIS A 79 58.35 82.50 96.17
C HIS A 79 56.81 82.34 96.33
N ASP A 80 56.04 82.69 95.30
CA ASP A 80 55.07 81.74 94.72
C ASP A 80 54.99 82.04 93.22
N ASP A 81 56.03 81.57 92.53
CA ASP A 81 56.15 81.52 91.08
C ASP A 81 55.09 80.60 90.46
N ARG A 82 53.84 81.08 90.32
CA ARG A 82 52.86 80.50 89.36
C ARG A 82 51.93 81.51 88.68
N TYR A 83 52.27 82.78 88.71
CA TYR A 83 51.74 83.75 87.75
C TYR A 83 52.92 84.47 87.10
N ASP A 84 53.57 83.82 86.13
CA ASP A 84 54.03 84.41 84.85
C ASP A 84 55.03 83.50 84.10
N THR A 85 54.55 82.60 83.22
CA THR A 85 55.33 82.00 82.11
C THR A 85 54.40 81.53 80.97
N GLU A 86 54.08 82.41 80.01
CA GLU A 86 53.42 82.08 78.72
C GLU A 86 51.88 82.21 78.57
N ASN A 87 51.26 83.15 79.31
CA ASN A 87 50.48 84.13 78.56
C ASN A 87 51.41 85.25 78.04
N GLU A 88 52.57 85.52 78.62
CA GLU A 88 53.52 86.53 78.12
C GLU A 88 54.40 86.07 76.93
N ILE A 89 54.37 84.79 76.52
CA ILE A 89 54.93 84.35 75.22
C ILE A 89 53.85 84.29 74.14
N ASN A 90 52.63 83.86 74.47
CA ASN A 90 51.51 83.81 73.51
C ASN A 90 50.88 85.18 73.20
N LYS A 91 50.96 86.13 74.15
CA LYS A 91 50.55 87.54 73.98
C LYS A 91 51.50 88.34 73.08
N TYR A 92 52.73 87.87 72.89
CA TYR A 92 53.72 88.51 72.01
C TYR A 92 53.95 87.79 70.66
N LEU A 93 53.34 86.62 70.43
CA LEU A 93 53.42 85.91 69.13
C LEU A 93 52.08 85.73 68.39
N GLY A 94 50.90 85.97 68.98
CA GLY A 94 49.66 86.18 68.20
C GLY A 94 49.23 85.05 67.23
N LEU A 95 49.56 83.79 67.51
CA LEU A 95 49.70 82.75 66.48
C LEU A 95 48.63 81.62 66.47
N TYR A 96 47.49 81.74 67.17
CA TYR A 96 46.42 80.70 67.18
C TYR A 96 45.01 81.26 66.96
N LEU A 97 44.05 80.50 66.44
CA LEU A 97 42.62 80.88 66.47
C LEU A 97 41.99 80.46 67.81
N LEU A 98 40.92 81.15 68.25
CA LEU A 98 40.15 80.74 69.43
C LEU A 98 39.08 79.72 69.02
N ALA A 99 38.86 78.70 69.86
CA ALA A 99 37.92 77.61 69.57
C ALA A 99 36.44 78.08 69.45
N ASP A 100 36.12 79.24 70.01
CA ASP A 100 34.79 79.86 69.94
C ASP A 100 34.58 80.73 68.68
N GLY A 101 35.61 80.84 67.82
CA GLY A 101 35.55 81.61 66.59
C GLY A 101 35.49 83.13 66.79
N THR A 102 35.61 83.65 68.02
CA THR A 102 35.51 85.09 68.31
C THR A 102 36.70 85.90 67.82
N ARG A 103 37.73 85.22 67.31
CA ARG A 103 38.88 85.84 66.64
C ARG A 103 38.91 85.44 65.17
N GLU A 104 38.70 86.42 64.31
CA GLU A 104 38.77 86.29 62.86
C GLU A 104 40.21 86.05 62.38
N LEU A 105 40.33 85.37 61.25
CA LEU A 105 41.57 85.31 60.48
C LEU A 105 41.79 86.64 59.76
N THR A 106 42.91 87.30 60.01
CA THR A 106 43.24 88.57 59.35
C THR A 106 43.96 88.37 57.99
N GLY A 107 43.99 87.14 57.47
CA GLY A 107 44.63 86.78 56.21
C GLY A 107 44.48 85.29 55.88
N ASN A 108 45.00 84.87 54.72
CA ASN A 108 44.96 83.47 54.30
C ASN A 108 45.65 82.58 55.34
N TRP A 109 44.95 81.54 55.77
CA TRP A 109 45.47 80.57 56.70
C TRP A 109 45.78 79.26 55.96
N ASP A 110 47.01 78.78 56.14
CA ASP A 110 47.47 77.48 55.63
C ASP A 110 47.60 76.51 56.80
N ALA A 111 46.86 75.41 56.74
CA ALA A 111 46.92 74.35 57.75
C ALA A 111 48.16 73.44 57.58
N GLY A 112 48.95 73.61 56.52
CA GLY A 112 50.11 72.78 56.21
C GLY A 112 49.72 71.30 55.97
N ASP A 113 50.51 70.37 56.50
CA ASP A 113 50.29 68.92 56.35
C ASP A 113 49.18 68.35 57.25
N TYR A 114 48.43 69.21 57.95
CA TYR A 114 47.42 68.81 58.92
C TYR A 114 46.01 68.76 58.32
N ARG A 115 45.15 67.91 58.89
CA ARG A 115 43.74 67.78 58.48
C ARG A 115 42.88 68.82 59.18
N ILE A 116 42.00 69.47 58.43
CA ILE A 116 40.86 70.21 58.96
C ILE A 116 39.67 69.25 59.05
N THR A 117 39.04 69.15 60.23
CA THR A 117 37.85 68.33 60.46
C THR A 117 36.75 69.21 61.04
N ALA A 118 35.58 69.22 60.41
CA ALA A 118 34.40 69.95 60.85
C ALA A 118 33.14 69.12 60.53
N GLU A 119 32.04 69.36 61.26
CA GLU A 119 30.74 68.74 60.95
C GLU A 119 30.15 69.33 59.65
N THR A 120 30.31 70.64 59.46
CA THR A 120 29.91 71.35 58.24
C THR A 120 31.04 72.28 57.79
N PHE A 121 31.15 72.45 56.48
CA PHE A 121 31.99 73.48 55.86
C PHE A 121 31.08 74.30 54.95
N GLU A 122 30.92 75.58 55.26
CA GLU A 122 30.15 76.52 54.46
C GLU A 122 31.11 77.57 53.90
N SER A 123 31.04 77.81 52.60
CA SER A 123 31.76 78.90 51.94
C SER A 123 30.77 80.02 51.68
N ASP A 124 31.10 81.23 52.12
CA ASP A 124 30.28 82.44 51.94
C ASP A 124 30.70 83.27 50.72
N VAL A 125 31.56 82.71 49.84
CA VAL A 125 31.97 83.39 48.61
C VAL A 125 30.78 83.56 47.66
N VAL A 126 30.76 84.68 46.94
CA VAL A 126 29.68 85.00 46.01
C VAL A 126 29.64 84.01 44.83
N THR A 127 28.43 83.76 44.32
CA THR A 127 28.19 82.90 43.15
C THR A 127 29.06 83.30 41.96
N GLY A 128 29.63 82.30 41.28
CA GLY A 128 30.55 82.49 40.14
C GLY A 128 32.03 82.43 40.53
N THR A 129 32.34 82.45 41.82
CA THR A 129 33.67 82.12 42.35
C THR A 129 33.65 80.70 42.91
N ALA A 130 34.70 79.91 42.64
CA ALA A 130 34.77 78.54 43.13
C ALA A 130 34.86 78.52 44.67
N PRO A 131 33.93 77.85 45.38
CA PRO A 131 33.92 77.82 46.84
C PRO A 131 35.04 76.94 47.44
N ILE A 132 35.58 76.00 46.65
CA ILE A 132 36.70 75.13 47.02
C ILE A 132 37.62 75.00 45.81
N VAL A 133 38.94 75.18 46.01
CA VAL A 133 39.97 74.92 44.99
C VAL A 133 40.77 73.71 45.42
N VAL A 134 40.77 72.63 44.62
CA VAL A 134 41.50 71.40 44.89
C VAL A 134 42.62 71.25 43.87
N ALA A 135 43.88 71.36 44.32
CA ALA A 135 45.04 71.24 43.43
C ALA A 135 45.40 69.79 43.08
N SER A 136 45.07 68.84 43.96
CA SER A 136 45.32 67.41 43.74
C SER A 136 44.28 66.82 42.79
N THR A 137 44.73 66.07 41.80
CA THR A 137 43.86 65.30 40.87
C THR A 137 43.52 63.91 41.40
N THR A 138 43.90 63.59 42.63
CA THR A 138 43.63 62.29 43.24
C THR A 138 42.14 62.16 43.57
N LEU A 139 41.54 61.02 43.21
CA LEU A 139 40.13 60.75 43.42
C LEU A 139 39.73 60.85 44.90
N VAL A 140 38.67 61.63 45.17
CA VAL A 140 37.98 61.65 46.47
C VAL A 140 36.81 60.69 46.41
N SER A 141 36.99 59.47 46.93
CA SER A 141 36.01 58.38 46.78
C SER A 141 34.67 58.61 47.47
N ASN A 142 34.60 59.53 48.43
CA ASN A 142 33.41 59.80 49.25
C ASN A 142 32.83 61.20 49.00
N LEU A 143 33.22 61.88 47.90
CA LEU A 143 32.60 63.14 47.52
C LEU A 143 31.29 62.85 46.76
N ASN A 144 30.15 63.11 47.40
CA ASN A 144 28.84 62.97 46.76
C ASN A 144 28.42 64.33 46.20
N ALA A 145 28.53 64.50 44.88
CA ALA A 145 28.05 65.68 44.18
C ALA A 145 26.76 65.35 43.40
N ASP A 146 25.72 66.17 43.55
CA ASP A 146 24.46 66.01 42.79
C ASP A 146 24.59 66.44 41.32
N LEU A 147 25.45 67.43 41.05
CA LEU A 147 25.84 67.83 39.69
C LEU A 147 27.31 67.50 39.49
N LEU A 148 27.62 66.76 38.42
CA LEU A 148 28.98 66.48 37.95
C LEU A 148 29.18 67.20 36.61
N ASP A 149 30.25 67.97 36.46
CA ASP A 149 30.57 68.74 35.24
C ASP A 149 29.40 69.61 34.71
N ASN A 150 28.63 70.21 35.63
CA ASN A 150 27.40 70.96 35.36
C ASN A 150 26.24 70.13 34.76
N GLN A 151 26.25 68.81 34.93
CA GLN A 151 25.20 67.91 34.44
C GLN A 151 24.55 67.12 35.59
N GLU A 152 23.28 66.76 35.43
CA GLU A 152 22.51 65.92 36.37
C GLU A 152 22.32 64.49 35.83
N GLY A 153 21.79 63.57 36.66
CA GLY A 153 21.73 62.14 36.35
C GLY A 153 21.03 61.75 35.03
N SER A 154 20.09 62.55 34.53
CA SER A 154 19.38 62.30 33.27
C SER A 154 20.29 62.42 32.03
N TYR A 155 21.31 63.29 32.09
CA TYR A 155 22.26 63.51 31.01
C TYR A 155 23.02 62.23 30.63
N TYR A 156 23.36 61.40 31.62
CA TYR A 156 24.16 60.18 31.43
C TYR A 156 23.35 58.94 31.05
N LEU A 157 22.01 59.03 30.99
CA LEU A 157 21.16 57.94 30.49
C LEU A 157 21.02 57.95 28.96
N ASP A 158 21.28 59.09 28.32
CA ASP A 158 21.28 59.17 26.85
C ASP A 158 22.62 58.71 26.30
N TYR A 159 22.59 57.64 25.50
CA TYR A 159 23.77 57.08 24.83
C TYR A 159 24.56 58.13 24.03
N ASN A 160 23.88 59.14 23.47
CA ASN A 160 24.51 60.17 22.63
C ASN A 160 25.37 61.15 23.43
N ASN A 161 25.13 61.27 24.74
CA ASN A 161 25.89 62.17 25.62
C ASN A 161 27.19 61.53 26.14
N LEU A 162 27.35 60.21 25.98
CA LEU A 162 28.60 59.54 26.32
C LEU A 162 29.66 59.82 25.23
N THR A 163 30.76 60.41 25.62
CA THR A 163 31.94 60.57 24.76
C THR A 163 32.84 59.34 24.84
N ASN A 164 33.62 59.05 23.79
CA ASN A 164 34.49 57.88 23.66
C ASN A 164 33.78 56.50 23.65
N VAL A 165 32.54 56.43 23.15
CA VAL A 165 31.85 55.15 22.90
C VAL A 165 32.38 54.45 21.63
N PRO A 166 32.63 53.12 21.63
CA PRO A 166 33.09 52.38 20.44
C PRO A 166 32.07 52.43 19.29
N SER A 167 32.53 52.72 18.07
CA SER A 167 31.66 52.91 16.90
C SER A 167 31.23 51.62 16.19
N THR A 168 31.66 50.44 16.65
CA THR A 168 31.28 49.14 16.04
C THR A 168 31.10 48.05 17.08
N PHE A 169 29.96 47.35 17.03
CA PHE A 169 29.78 46.02 17.61
C PHE A 169 29.34 45.07 16.48
N ALA A 170 30.03 43.94 16.33
CA ALA A 170 29.61 42.84 15.46
C ALA A 170 28.89 41.75 16.29
N PRO A 171 27.84 41.09 15.76
CA PRO A 171 27.45 41.08 14.34
C PRO A 171 26.14 41.84 13.99
N SER A 172 26.03 42.14 12.70
CA SER A 172 24.95 42.86 11.99
C SER A 172 23.56 42.19 12.10
N ALA A 173 22.49 42.99 11.97
CA ALA A 173 21.10 42.56 12.13
C ALA A 173 20.66 41.50 11.09
N HIS A 174 20.02 40.41 11.55
CA HIS A 174 19.27 39.48 10.69
C HIS A 174 17.80 39.95 10.57
N ALA A 175 17.17 39.73 9.42
CA ALA A 175 15.76 40.04 9.23
C ALA A 175 14.89 39.15 10.14
N SER A 176 13.96 39.76 10.89
CA SER A 176 13.14 39.09 11.91
C SER A 176 12.01 38.20 11.36
N SER A 177 11.75 38.23 10.06
CA SER A 177 10.84 37.31 9.39
C SER A 177 11.16 37.20 7.89
N HIS A 178 11.15 35.98 7.36
CA HIS A 178 11.09 35.74 5.91
C HIS A 178 9.62 35.56 5.55
N GLU A 179 8.94 36.65 5.22
CA GLU A 179 7.56 36.56 4.76
C GLU A 179 7.51 36.23 3.27
N SER A 180 6.51 35.42 2.93
CA SER A 180 6.15 35.02 1.57
C SER A 180 6.16 36.21 0.61
N GLY A 181 7.17 36.26 -0.26
CA GLY A 181 7.34 37.30 -1.29
C GLY A 181 8.64 38.10 -1.22
N GLY A 182 9.48 37.93 -0.19
CA GLY A 182 10.85 38.46 -0.18
C GLY A 182 11.75 37.76 -1.22
N SER A 183 12.79 38.45 -1.71
CA SER A 183 13.80 37.88 -2.63
C SER A 183 14.81 36.94 -1.95
N ASP A 184 14.58 36.62 -0.67
CA ASP A 184 15.46 35.74 0.09
C ASP A 184 15.28 34.31 -0.40
N ALA A 185 16.32 33.77 -1.03
CA ALA A 185 16.32 32.40 -1.52
C ALA A 185 16.32 31.42 -0.34
N VAL A 186 15.15 30.85 -0.02
CA VAL A 186 15.05 29.73 0.92
C VAL A 186 15.47 28.45 0.20
N ASN A 187 16.64 27.90 0.56
CA ASN A 187 17.06 26.59 0.06
C ASN A 187 16.31 25.47 0.79
N HIS A 188 15.21 25.04 0.20
CA HIS A 188 14.37 23.94 0.68
C HIS A 188 15.14 22.64 0.98
N GLY A 189 16.20 22.32 0.21
CA GLY A 189 17.00 21.10 0.40
C GLY A 189 17.91 21.12 1.64
N SER A 190 17.99 22.26 2.34
CA SER A 190 18.76 22.43 3.59
C SER A 190 17.88 22.52 4.84
N LEU A 191 16.56 22.37 4.70
CA LEU A 191 15.62 22.35 5.83
C LEU A 191 15.72 21.00 6.57
N THR A 192 15.69 21.04 7.90
CA THR A 192 15.69 19.82 8.72
C THR A 192 14.45 18.97 8.43
N GLY A 193 14.64 17.68 8.11
CA GLY A 193 13.55 16.77 7.73
C GLY A 193 13.28 16.70 6.23
N PHE A 194 14.05 17.41 5.38
CA PHE A 194 14.02 17.20 3.95
C PHE A 194 14.46 15.77 3.59
N VAL A 195 13.56 15.01 2.96
CA VAL A 195 13.87 13.71 2.34
C VAL A 195 13.90 13.90 0.82
N GLY A 196 15.08 13.80 0.21
CA GLY A 196 15.26 14.14 -1.22
C GLY A 196 14.41 13.34 -2.20
N ASN A 197 13.92 12.17 -1.79
CA ASN A 197 13.08 11.33 -2.62
C ASN A 197 11.57 11.65 -2.53
N GLU A 198 11.15 12.61 -1.68
CA GLU A 198 9.76 13.09 -1.60
C GLU A 198 9.49 14.30 -2.50
N HIS A 199 10.55 14.99 -2.94
CA HIS A 199 10.50 16.18 -3.78
C HIS A 199 11.19 15.97 -5.13
N ILE A 200 11.08 14.75 -5.68
CA ILE A 200 11.58 14.46 -7.02
C ILE A 200 10.73 15.23 -8.03
N ASP A 201 11.37 16.01 -8.91
CA ASP A 201 10.66 16.60 -10.04
C ASP A 201 10.15 15.49 -10.97
N HIS A 202 8.84 15.28 -10.97
CA HIS A 202 8.17 14.25 -11.77
C HIS A 202 8.28 14.49 -13.28
N SER A 203 8.81 15.63 -13.72
CA SER A 203 9.24 15.83 -15.12
C SER A 203 10.38 14.88 -15.52
N THR A 204 11.12 14.34 -14.56
CA THR A 204 12.27 13.42 -14.81
C THR A 204 11.94 11.96 -14.54
N VAL A 205 10.88 11.67 -13.79
CA VAL A 205 10.38 10.31 -13.57
C VAL A 205 9.54 9.89 -14.77
N SER A 206 10.04 8.94 -15.55
CA SER A 206 9.44 8.50 -16.82
C SER A 206 9.24 7.00 -16.84
N VAL A 207 8.12 6.57 -17.40
CA VAL A 207 7.94 5.17 -17.78
C VAL A 207 8.46 5.02 -19.20
N SER A 208 9.57 4.31 -19.36
CA SER A 208 10.07 3.91 -20.67
C SER A 208 9.15 2.83 -21.24
N GLY A 209 8.44 3.13 -22.33
CA GLY A 209 7.75 2.12 -23.10
C GLY A 209 8.78 1.19 -23.75
N GLY A 210 9.01 0.03 -23.14
CA GLY A 210 9.86 -1.02 -23.70
C GLY A 210 9.00 -2.16 -24.23
N GLY A 211 9.07 -2.42 -25.54
CA GLY A 211 8.33 -3.50 -26.19
C GLY A 211 6.84 -3.18 -26.37
N ILE A 212 5.97 -4.02 -25.80
CA ILE A 212 4.51 -4.09 -26.03
C ILE A 212 3.69 -2.96 -25.37
N LEU A 213 4.30 -2.16 -24.49
CA LEU A 213 3.61 -1.10 -23.77
C LEU A 213 3.63 0.22 -24.56
N SER A 214 2.45 0.67 -25.00
CA SER A 214 2.23 2.02 -25.54
C SER A 214 1.83 2.99 -24.41
N GLY A 215 2.16 4.27 -24.56
CA GLY A 215 1.81 5.30 -23.56
C GLY A 215 2.90 5.66 -22.54
N GLY A 216 4.19 5.46 -22.89
CA GLY A 216 5.32 5.92 -22.06
C GLY A 216 5.38 7.45 -21.86
N GLY A 217 6.46 7.91 -21.22
CA GLY A 217 6.74 9.33 -20.94
C GLY A 217 6.70 9.69 -19.45
N THR A 218 6.84 10.98 -19.17
CA THR A 218 7.00 11.54 -17.81
C THR A 218 5.68 11.54 -17.03
N ILE A 219 5.75 11.32 -15.71
CA ILE A 219 4.58 11.17 -14.82
C ILE A 219 4.12 12.53 -14.26
N ALA A 220 4.25 13.59 -15.06
CA ALA A 220 3.78 14.93 -14.67
C ALA A 220 2.23 15.01 -14.56
N ALA A 221 1.51 14.01 -15.05
CA ALA A 221 0.05 13.84 -14.94
C ALA A 221 -0.33 12.35 -15.04
N ASN A 222 -1.63 12.02 -14.87
CA ASN A 222 -2.15 10.68 -15.12
C ASN A 222 -1.77 10.20 -16.53
N ARG A 223 -1.13 9.02 -16.62
CA ARG A 223 -0.80 8.38 -17.90
C ARG A 223 -1.60 7.11 -18.06
N THR A 224 -2.20 6.94 -19.24
CA THR A 224 -2.79 5.67 -19.65
C THR A 224 -1.72 4.84 -20.33
N ILE A 225 -1.39 3.69 -19.76
CA ILE A 225 -0.51 2.70 -20.37
C ILE A 225 -1.41 1.63 -20.99
N THR A 226 -1.33 1.48 -22.31
CA THR A 226 -2.16 0.52 -23.06
C THR A 226 -1.29 -0.45 -23.84
N LEU A 227 -1.80 -1.65 -24.07
CA LEU A 227 -1.30 -2.54 -25.12
C LEU A 227 -2.07 -2.20 -26.39
N ALA A 228 -1.39 -1.74 -27.46
CA ALA A 228 -2.06 -1.64 -28.74
C ALA A 228 -2.24 -3.05 -29.31
N HIS A 229 -3.43 -3.37 -29.80
CA HIS A 229 -3.79 -4.73 -30.23
C HIS A 229 -2.86 -5.30 -31.32
N GLY A 230 -2.20 -4.46 -32.13
CA GLY A 230 -1.23 -4.87 -33.16
C GLY A 230 0.18 -5.14 -32.65
N ASP A 231 0.52 -4.70 -31.43
CA ASP A 231 1.87 -4.84 -30.86
C ASP A 231 2.06 -6.14 -30.09
N VAL A 232 0.98 -6.90 -29.86
CA VAL A 232 1.02 -8.22 -29.24
C VAL A 232 1.28 -9.27 -30.32
N ASP A 233 2.57 -9.51 -30.61
CA ASP A 233 2.95 -10.74 -31.31
C ASP A 233 2.78 -11.92 -30.35
N HIS A 234 1.59 -12.51 -30.40
CA HIS A 234 1.20 -13.71 -29.68
C HIS A 234 2.23 -14.87 -29.80
N ASN A 235 3.01 -14.94 -30.88
CA ASN A 235 4.05 -15.96 -31.07
C ASN A 235 5.31 -15.72 -30.23
N GLN A 236 5.48 -14.52 -29.68
CA GLN A 236 6.61 -14.13 -28.83
C GLN A 236 6.25 -14.08 -27.35
N THR A 237 5.02 -14.45 -26.98
CA THR A 237 4.59 -14.51 -25.57
C THR A 237 5.21 -15.74 -24.89
N THR A 238 5.64 -15.60 -23.63
CA THR A 238 6.14 -16.73 -22.85
C THR A 238 5.05 -17.80 -22.72
N ASN A 239 5.39 -19.07 -22.98
CA ASN A 239 4.48 -20.22 -23.14
C ASN A 239 3.77 -20.32 -24.50
N TYR A 240 4.16 -19.54 -25.51
CA TYR A 240 3.81 -19.90 -26.88
C TYR A 240 4.40 -21.27 -27.22
N VAL A 241 3.54 -22.22 -27.53
CA VAL A 241 3.92 -23.52 -28.09
C VAL A 241 3.61 -23.49 -29.59
N ALA A 242 4.64 -23.68 -30.42
CA ALA A 242 4.46 -23.75 -31.86
C ALA A 242 3.51 -24.90 -32.22
N GLY A 243 2.45 -24.61 -32.96
CA GLY A 243 1.45 -25.61 -33.38
C GLY A 243 0.13 -25.62 -32.61
N GLU A 244 -0.05 -24.81 -31.56
CA GLU A 244 -1.37 -24.62 -30.94
C GLU A 244 -2.25 -23.61 -31.69
N HIS A 245 -1.62 -22.59 -32.29
CA HIS A 245 -2.24 -21.66 -33.24
C HIS A 245 -1.70 -21.93 -34.65
N VAL A 246 -2.10 -23.04 -35.26
CA VAL A 246 -1.76 -23.30 -36.68
C VAL A 246 -2.69 -22.48 -37.55
N ALA A 247 -2.12 -21.78 -38.54
CA ALA A 247 -2.93 -21.20 -39.61
C ALA A 247 -3.73 -22.31 -40.28
N HIS A 248 -5.06 -22.22 -40.26
CA HIS A 248 -5.93 -23.26 -40.79
C HIS A 248 -5.69 -23.56 -42.27
N SER A 249 -5.12 -22.61 -43.02
CA SER A 249 -4.64 -22.79 -44.40
C SER A 249 -3.53 -23.86 -44.56
N GLY A 250 -2.84 -24.21 -43.48
CA GLY A 250 -1.79 -25.24 -43.44
C GLY A 250 -2.25 -26.60 -42.90
N VAL A 251 -3.49 -26.71 -42.41
CA VAL A 251 -4.04 -27.96 -41.89
C VAL A 251 -4.98 -28.55 -42.93
N SER A 252 -4.79 -29.82 -43.28
CA SER A 252 -5.58 -30.49 -44.31
C SER A 252 -6.10 -31.84 -43.85
N VAL A 253 -7.35 -32.13 -44.22
CA VAL A 253 -7.94 -33.46 -44.09
C VAL A 253 -7.70 -34.22 -45.39
N ILE A 254 -6.97 -35.32 -45.30
CA ILE A 254 -6.74 -36.22 -46.42
C ILE A 254 -7.87 -37.26 -46.43
N ALA A 255 -8.64 -37.31 -47.51
CA ALA A 255 -9.67 -38.33 -47.66
C ALA A 255 -9.01 -39.71 -47.87
N GLY A 256 -9.35 -40.68 -47.02
CA GLY A 256 -8.89 -42.06 -47.14
C GLY A 256 -9.61 -42.82 -48.26
N THR A 257 -9.21 -44.08 -48.49
CA THR A 257 -9.87 -44.96 -49.45
C THR A 257 -11.37 -45.08 -49.15
N GLY A 258 -12.21 -44.82 -50.15
CA GLY A 258 -13.67 -44.84 -49.99
C GLY A 258 -14.28 -43.54 -49.44
N MET A 259 -13.49 -42.47 -49.31
CA MET A 259 -13.97 -41.13 -49.00
C MET A 259 -13.50 -40.15 -50.08
N SER A 260 -14.28 -39.11 -50.34
CA SER A 260 -13.90 -37.97 -51.19
C SER A 260 -14.19 -36.66 -50.45
N GLY A 261 -13.72 -35.52 -51.00
CA GLY A 261 -13.97 -34.20 -50.40
C GLY A 261 -12.98 -33.79 -49.29
N GLY A 262 -11.77 -34.35 -49.26
CA GLY A 262 -10.68 -33.81 -48.44
C GLY A 262 -10.27 -32.40 -48.87
N GLY A 263 -9.35 -31.77 -48.14
CA GLY A 263 -8.89 -30.41 -48.44
C GLY A 263 -8.34 -29.67 -47.23
N THR A 264 -8.00 -28.40 -47.42
CA THR A 264 -7.55 -27.49 -46.35
C THR A 264 -8.73 -27.04 -45.50
N ILE A 265 -8.57 -26.95 -44.17
CA ILE A 265 -9.64 -26.58 -43.23
C ILE A 265 -9.87 -25.06 -43.10
N ASP A 266 -9.61 -24.30 -44.16
CA ASP A 266 -9.87 -22.85 -44.20
C ASP A 266 -11.38 -22.52 -44.22
N GLY A 267 -12.23 -23.55 -44.23
CA GLY A 267 -13.68 -23.52 -44.05
C GLY A 267 -14.23 -24.90 -43.72
N ASP A 268 -15.54 -25.08 -43.82
CA ASP A 268 -16.19 -26.39 -43.64
C ASP A 268 -15.69 -27.39 -44.71
N VAL A 269 -15.18 -28.54 -44.27
CA VAL A 269 -14.72 -29.63 -45.15
C VAL A 269 -15.72 -30.77 -45.11
N THR A 270 -16.45 -30.98 -46.21
CA THR A 270 -17.41 -32.09 -46.34
C THR A 270 -16.70 -33.34 -46.86
N LEU A 271 -16.58 -34.35 -46.00
CA LEU A 271 -16.11 -35.68 -46.38
C LEU A 271 -17.29 -36.55 -46.84
N ASN A 272 -17.33 -36.87 -48.12
CA ASN A 272 -18.33 -37.76 -48.67
C ASN A 272 -17.84 -39.21 -48.58
N CYS A 273 -18.63 -40.10 -47.99
CA CYS A 273 -18.38 -41.54 -48.07
C CYS A 273 -18.80 -42.04 -49.46
N THR A 274 -17.84 -42.55 -50.22
CA THR A 274 -18.03 -43.19 -51.53
C THR A 274 -17.83 -44.70 -51.46
N ILE A 275 -17.81 -45.29 -50.25
CA ILE A 275 -17.81 -46.75 -50.09
C ILE A 275 -19.12 -47.28 -50.70
N THR A 276 -19.02 -47.75 -51.94
CA THR A 276 -20.08 -48.41 -52.69
C THR A 276 -20.44 -49.80 -52.13
N GLN A 277 -19.71 -50.28 -51.12
CA GLN A 277 -20.06 -51.51 -50.40
C GLN A 277 -21.37 -51.38 -49.61
N TYR A 278 -21.86 -50.15 -49.40
CA TYR A 278 -23.20 -49.89 -48.84
C TYR A 278 -24.16 -49.21 -49.85
N THR A 279 -23.76 -49.07 -51.12
CA THR A 279 -24.71 -48.73 -52.19
C THR A 279 -25.14 -50.01 -52.89
N ASP A 280 -25.74 -50.93 -52.15
CA ASP A 280 -26.45 -52.14 -52.60
C ASP A 280 -25.68 -53.15 -53.52
N GLU A 281 -24.64 -52.77 -54.24
CA GLU A 281 -24.02 -53.50 -55.35
C GLU A 281 -23.36 -54.80 -54.91
N ALA A 282 -22.70 -54.81 -53.76
CA ALA A 282 -21.99 -56.00 -53.26
C ALA A 282 -22.94 -57.05 -52.67
N VAL A 283 -24.03 -56.64 -52.01
CA VAL A 283 -25.07 -57.57 -51.53
C VAL A 283 -25.95 -58.04 -52.70
N ARG A 284 -26.21 -57.17 -53.68
CA ARG A 284 -26.95 -57.48 -54.93
C ARG A 284 -26.27 -58.53 -55.80
N ASP A 285 -24.95 -58.47 -55.98
CA ASP A 285 -24.20 -59.48 -56.77
C ASP A 285 -24.25 -60.87 -56.11
N VAL A 286 -24.22 -60.90 -54.77
CA VAL A 286 -24.35 -62.16 -54.01
C VAL A 286 -25.76 -62.74 -54.12
N VAL A 287 -26.82 -61.93 -54.05
CA VAL A 287 -28.21 -62.40 -54.18
C VAL A 287 -28.52 -62.86 -55.61
N ALA A 288 -28.08 -62.11 -56.63
CA ALA A 288 -28.24 -62.48 -58.04
C ALA A 288 -27.47 -63.76 -58.40
N THR A 289 -26.32 -64.00 -57.76
CA THR A 289 -25.56 -65.26 -57.91
C THR A 289 -26.23 -66.42 -57.15
N PHE A 290 -26.87 -66.16 -56.01
CA PHE A 290 -27.48 -67.18 -55.16
C PHE A 290 -28.84 -67.67 -55.67
N ILE A 291 -29.69 -66.77 -56.17
CA ILE A 291 -31.04 -67.10 -56.65
C ILE A 291 -31.01 -67.18 -58.18
N GLN A 292 -30.95 -68.41 -58.72
CA GLN A 292 -30.88 -68.66 -60.16
C GLN A 292 -32.23 -69.10 -60.72
N ASN A 293 -32.53 -68.68 -61.95
CA ASN A 293 -33.68 -69.17 -62.70
C ASN A 293 -33.53 -70.67 -62.96
N ALA A 294 -34.63 -71.41 -62.76
CA ALA A 294 -34.72 -72.82 -63.09
C ALA A 294 -35.67 -73.00 -64.28
N THR A 295 -35.65 -74.16 -64.94
CA THR A 295 -36.60 -74.44 -66.03
C THR A 295 -38.04 -74.33 -65.48
N GLY A 296 -38.87 -73.48 -66.12
CA GLY A 296 -40.23 -73.19 -65.68
C GLY A 296 -40.37 -72.23 -64.48
N ILE A 297 -39.27 -71.68 -63.93
CA ILE A 297 -39.31 -70.68 -62.85
C ILE A 297 -38.38 -69.51 -63.19
N THR A 298 -38.96 -68.32 -63.30
CA THR A 298 -38.22 -67.06 -63.51
C THR A 298 -38.38 -66.16 -62.29
N TRP A 299 -37.28 -65.66 -61.76
CA TRP A 299 -37.26 -64.66 -60.70
C TRP A 299 -37.01 -63.27 -61.30
N THR A 300 -37.90 -62.32 -61.01
CA THR A 300 -37.76 -60.93 -61.41
C THR A 300 -37.47 -60.08 -60.18
N HIS A 301 -36.34 -59.39 -60.19
CA HIS A 301 -35.99 -58.40 -59.18
C HIS A 301 -36.34 -57.00 -59.67
N ASP A 302 -37.10 -56.25 -58.87
CA ASP A 302 -37.45 -54.84 -59.09
C ASP A 302 -36.93 -54.02 -57.91
N ASP A 303 -35.82 -53.33 -58.14
CA ASP A 303 -35.08 -52.55 -57.14
C ASP A 303 -35.86 -51.29 -56.73
N PRO A 304 -36.37 -50.45 -57.66
CA PRO A 304 -37.29 -49.36 -57.30
C PRO A 304 -38.55 -49.80 -56.55
N GLY A 305 -39.01 -51.03 -56.77
CA GLY A 305 -40.21 -51.59 -56.16
C GLY A 305 -39.98 -52.36 -54.86
N ASP A 306 -38.73 -52.55 -54.41
CA ASP A 306 -38.35 -53.40 -53.28
C ASP A 306 -38.94 -54.83 -53.35
N THR A 307 -38.96 -55.43 -54.54
CA THR A 307 -39.55 -56.78 -54.73
C THR A 307 -38.64 -57.79 -55.41
N LEU A 308 -38.87 -59.05 -55.06
CA LEU A 308 -38.36 -60.23 -55.76
C LEU A 308 -39.55 -61.15 -56.01
N THR A 309 -39.97 -61.26 -57.27
CA THR A 309 -41.22 -61.93 -57.66
C THR A 309 -40.93 -63.16 -58.53
N PRO A 310 -41.45 -64.35 -58.17
CA PRO A 310 -41.38 -65.52 -59.04
C PRO A 310 -42.51 -65.51 -60.07
N ALA A 311 -42.20 -65.92 -61.30
CA ALA A 311 -43.14 -66.34 -62.31
C ALA A 311 -42.93 -67.83 -62.60
N ILE A 312 -44.01 -68.61 -62.63
CA ILE A 312 -43.98 -70.06 -62.84
C ILE A 312 -44.72 -70.40 -64.13
N ASP A 313 -44.02 -71.03 -65.07
CA ASP A 313 -44.61 -71.73 -66.20
C ASP A 313 -44.68 -73.22 -65.84
N HIS A 314 -45.87 -73.65 -65.46
CA HIS A 314 -46.11 -74.99 -64.92
C HIS A 314 -45.82 -76.10 -65.95
N ASP A 315 -46.00 -75.82 -67.24
CA ASP A 315 -45.81 -76.82 -68.30
C ASP A 315 -44.33 -76.94 -68.70
N ALA A 316 -43.51 -75.98 -68.29
CA ALA A 316 -42.06 -76.00 -68.46
C ALA A 316 -41.31 -76.54 -67.23
N LEU A 317 -42.00 -76.91 -66.14
CA LEU A 317 -41.35 -77.45 -64.94
C LEU A 317 -40.68 -78.82 -65.21
N PRO A 318 -39.56 -79.15 -64.55
CA PRO A 318 -38.92 -80.45 -64.69
C PRO A 318 -39.88 -81.59 -64.36
N ASN A 319 -39.87 -82.63 -65.19
CA ASN A 319 -40.77 -83.79 -65.12
C ASN A 319 -42.26 -83.48 -65.41
N PHE A 320 -42.57 -82.33 -66.01
CA PHE A 320 -43.88 -82.14 -66.61
C PHE A 320 -44.11 -83.24 -67.67
N VAL A 321 -45.23 -83.95 -67.54
CA VAL A 321 -45.68 -84.97 -68.51
C VAL A 321 -46.94 -84.43 -69.18
N GLY A 322 -46.81 -83.93 -70.40
CA GLY A 322 -47.92 -83.28 -71.12
C GLY A 322 -49.19 -84.13 -71.22
N ASN A 323 -49.06 -85.45 -71.33
CA ASN A 323 -50.20 -86.37 -71.38
C ASN A 323 -51.01 -86.47 -70.06
N LYS A 324 -50.56 -85.83 -68.97
CA LYS A 324 -51.32 -85.72 -67.72
C LYS A 324 -52.10 -84.41 -67.60
N HIS A 325 -51.77 -83.41 -68.40
CA HIS A 325 -52.42 -82.09 -68.43
C HIS A 325 -52.78 -81.75 -69.88
N ILE A 326 -53.52 -82.65 -70.52
CA ILE A 326 -53.98 -82.45 -71.90
C ILE A 326 -55.10 -81.42 -71.89
N ASP A 327 -55.04 -80.44 -72.79
CA ASP A 327 -56.18 -79.56 -73.03
C ASP A 327 -57.37 -80.39 -73.54
N HIS A 328 -58.45 -80.39 -72.78
CA HIS A 328 -59.66 -81.15 -73.08
C HIS A 328 -60.34 -80.70 -74.38
N THR A 329 -60.03 -79.53 -74.93
CA THR A 329 -60.47 -79.11 -76.27
C THR A 329 -59.79 -79.90 -77.39
N SER A 330 -58.63 -80.51 -77.12
CA SER A 330 -57.87 -81.32 -78.08
C SER A 330 -58.28 -82.79 -78.12
N VAL A 331 -59.04 -83.25 -77.11
CA VAL A 331 -59.53 -84.64 -77.05
C VAL A 331 -60.93 -84.70 -77.61
N THR A 332 -61.09 -85.28 -78.81
CA THR A 332 -62.35 -85.30 -79.55
C THR A 332 -63.03 -86.67 -79.56
N LEU A 333 -64.36 -86.65 -79.54
CA LEU A 333 -65.23 -87.80 -79.77
C LEU A 333 -66.02 -87.53 -81.06
N THR A 334 -65.81 -88.34 -82.10
CA THR A 334 -66.46 -88.13 -83.41
C THR A 334 -67.63 -89.10 -83.59
N ALA A 335 -68.78 -88.59 -84.01
CA ALA A 335 -69.93 -89.43 -84.35
C ALA A 335 -69.70 -90.09 -85.73
N GLY A 336 -70.03 -91.37 -85.86
CA GLY A 336 -70.03 -92.06 -87.14
C GLY A 336 -71.36 -91.87 -87.89
N ASN A 337 -71.44 -92.31 -89.15
CA ASN A 337 -72.67 -92.26 -89.94
C ASN A 337 -73.86 -92.86 -89.20
N GLY A 338 -75.00 -92.18 -89.25
CA GLY A 338 -76.22 -92.59 -88.56
C GLY A 338 -76.31 -92.10 -87.11
N LEU A 339 -75.28 -91.43 -86.60
CA LEU A 339 -75.30 -90.72 -85.32
C LEU A 339 -74.91 -89.26 -85.56
N SER A 340 -75.67 -88.31 -85.03
CA SER A 340 -75.25 -86.91 -84.97
C SER A 340 -74.71 -86.54 -83.59
N GLY A 341 -73.92 -85.46 -83.52
CA GLY A 341 -73.25 -85.00 -82.31
C GLY A 341 -71.73 -85.16 -82.37
N GLY A 342 -71.13 -85.55 -81.25
CA GLY A 342 -69.66 -85.55 -81.09
C GLY A 342 -69.09 -84.19 -80.73
N GLY A 343 -67.77 -84.01 -80.85
CA GLY A 343 -66.92 -82.84 -80.51
C GLY A 343 -65.94 -83.12 -79.36
N ASP A 344 -65.26 -82.12 -78.82
CA ASP A 344 -64.28 -82.28 -77.73
C ASP A 344 -64.90 -82.50 -76.33
N ILE A 345 -64.09 -82.90 -75.33
CA ILE A 345 -64.54 -83.20 -73.95
C ILE A 345 -64.48 -82.01 -72.99
N SER A 346 -64.29 -80.78 -73.49
CA SER A 346 -64.32 -79.58 -72.64
C SER A 346 -65.71 -79.32 -72.03
N ALA A 347 -66.76 -79.98 -72.55
CA ALA A 347 -68.12 -79.99 -72.02
C ALA A 347 -68.79 -81.36 -72.24
N ASN A 348 -69.97 -81.56 -71.63
CA ASN A 348 -70.78 -82.76 -71.84
C ASN A 348 -71.18 -82.92 -73.33
N ARG A 349 -71.10 -84.15 -73.86
CA ARG A 349 -71.43 -84.48 -75.25
C ARG A 349 -72.64 -85.41 -75.36
N SER A 350 -73.46 -85.15 -76.37
CA SER A 350 -74.60 -86.01 -76.73
C SER A 350 -74.33 -86.63 -78.10
N PHE A 351 -74.63 -87.93 -78.21
CA PHE A 351 -74.71 -88.66 -79.47
C PHE A 351 -76.15 -89.09 -79.65
N ILE A 352 -76.75 -88.72 -80.77
CA ILE A 352 -78.17 -88.95 -81.06
C ILE A 352 -78.26 -89.75 -82.34
N LEU A 353 -79.20 -90.69 -82.44
CA LEU A 353 -79.50 -91.38 -83.70
C LEU A 353 -80.00 -90.35 -84.72
N ASP A 354 -79.28 -90.23 -85.84
CA ASP A 354 -79.65 -89.36 -86.95
C ASP A 354 -79.66 -90.15 -88.26
N LEU A 355 -80.83 -90.67 -88.60
CA LEU A 355 -81.03 -91.47 -89.80
C LEU A 355 -80.99 -90.62 -91.07
N ASN A 356 -81.08 -89.29 -90.98
CA ASN A 356 -81.01 -88.42 -92.17
C ASN A 356 -79.59 -88.34 -92.74
N GLU A 357 -78.57 -88.75 -91.98
CA GLU A 357 -77.18 -88.82 -92.43
C GLU A 357 -76.83 -90.15 -93.13
N LEU A 358 -77.77 -91.10 -93.19
CA LEU A 358 -77.61 -92.36 -93.90
C LEU A 358 -77.97 -92.20 -95.38
N GLY A 359 -77.32 -92.98 -96.24
CA GLY A 359 -77.69 -93.08 -97.65
C GLY A 359 -79.03 -93.80 -97.85
N ILE A 360 -79.69 -93.56 -98.98
CA ILE A 360 -80.91 -94.28 -99.36
C ILE A 360 -80.53 -95.65 -99.92
N GLU A 361 -81.04 -96.71 -99.29
CA GLU A 361 -80.97 -98.07 -99.84
C GLU A 361 -82.16 -98.33 -100.79
N THR A 362 -81.90 -99.00 -101.91
CA THR A 362 -82.91 -99.27 -102.95
C THR A 362 -83.29 -100.75 -103.08
N ALA A 363 -82.59 -101.64 -102.36
CA ALA A 363 -82.91 -103.05 -102.23
C ALA A 363 -82.41 -103.54 -100.87
N ILE A 364 -83.14 -104.47 -100.23
CA ILE A 364 -82.74 -105.10 -98.97
C ILE A 364 -82.46 -106.57 -99.25
N ALA A 365 -81.24 -107.01 -98.97
CA ALA A 365 -80.87 -108.41 -99.10
C ALA A 365 -81.37 -109.22 -97.90
N ALA A 366 -81.71 -110.49 -98.14
CA ALA A 366 -82.20 -111.41 -97.09
C ALA A 366 -81.27 -111.52 -95.86
N SER A 367 -79.97 -111.31 -96.05
CA SER A 367 -78.94 -111.36 -95.00
C SER A 367 -78.66 -110.01 -94.33
N ASP A 368 -79.30 -108.93 -94.78
CA ASP A 368 -79.13 -107.61 -94.16
C ASP A 368 -79.71 -107.59 -92.76
N TYR A 369 -79.16 -106.73 -91.90
CA TYR A 369 -79.50 -106.69 -90.49
C TYR A 369 -80.34 -105.45 -90.16
N ILE A 370 -81.41 -105.65 -89.40
CA ILE A 370 -82.16 -104.59 -88.73
C ILE A 370 -81.82 -104.63 -87.25
N ALA A 371 -81.44 -103.48 -86.68
CA ALA A 371 -81.25 -103.36 -85.23
C ALA A 371 -82.60 -103.38 -84.51
N MET A 372 -82.72 -104.19 -83.47
CA MET A 372 -83.93 -104.38 -82.68
C MET A 372 -83.58 -104.41 -81.20
N VAL A 373 -84.46 -103.89 -80.35
CA VAL A 373 -84.40 -104.16 -78.92
C VAL A 373 -85.37 -105.30 -78.66
N ASP A 374 -84.86 -106.47 -78.32
CA ASP A 374 -85.69 -107.57 -77.84
C ASP A 374 -86.03 -107.29 -76.37
N VAL A 375 -87.31 -107.32 -76.00
CA VAL A 375 -87.73 -107.06 -74.61
C VAL A 375 -87.54 -108.28 -73.70
N THR A 376 -87.24 -109.44 -74.28
CA THR A 376 -87.06 -110.73 -73.57
C THR A 376 -85.61 -111.06 -73.24
N ASP A 377 -84.66 -110.32 -73.83
CA ASP A 377 -83.27 -110.33 -73.43
C ASP A 377 -82.76 -108.89 -73.24
N ASN A 378 -81.86 -108.67 -72.29
CA ASN A 378 -81.45 -107.33 -71.88
C ASN A 378 -80.50 -106.63 -72.88
N GLY A 379 -80.64 -106.82 -74.20
CA GLY A 379 -79.71 -106.31 -75.21
C GLY A 379 -80.34 -105.71 -76.46
N SER A 380 -79.63 -104.77 -77.09
CA SER A 380 -79.87 -104.42 -78.49
C SER A 380 -79.29 -105.53 -79.36
N GLN A 381 -80.14 -106.20 -80.12
CA GLN A 381 -79.76 -107.26 -81.04
C GLN A 381 -80.00 -106.84 -82.49
N LYS A 382 -79.70 -107.75 -83.41
CA LYS A 382 -79.99 -107.59 -84.82
C LYS A 382 -80.74 -108.80 -85.34
N ILE A 383 -81.71 -108.56 -86.22
CA ILE A 383 -82.45 -109.60 -86.94
C ILE A 383 -82.09 -109.52 -88.42
N THR A 384 -81.96 -110.65 -89.10
CA THR A 384 -81.81 -110.65 -90.56
C THR A 384 -83.14 -110.26 -91.21
N PHE A 385 -83.11 -109.54 -92.33
CA PHE A 385 -84.32 -109.15 -93.05
C PHE A 385 -85.21 -110.35 -93.37
N ALA A 386 -84.64 -111.49 -93.77
CA ALA A 386 -85.40 -112.73 -94.00
C ALA A 386 -86.15 -113.25 -92.76
N ASN A 387 -85.57 -113.11 -91.56
CA ASN A 387 -86.21 -113.56 -90.33
C ASN A 387 -87.24 -112.55 -89.85
N PHE A 388 -87.01 -111.26 -90.11
CA PHE A 388 -87.98 -110.20 -89.83
C PHE A 388 -89.23 -110.36 -90.71
N GLU A 389 -89.05 -110.47 -92.03
CA GLU A 389 -90.13 -110.74 -92.99
C GLU A 389 -90.88 -112.03 -92.64
N GLY A 390 -90.16 -113.12 -92.32
CA GLY A 390 -90.79 -114.38 -91.89
C GLY A 390 -91.58 -114.28 -90.57
N ALA A 391 -91.31 -113.28 -89.74
CA ALA A 391 -92.05 -113.02 -88.51
C ALA A 391 -93.25 -112.08 -88.69
N ILE A 392 -93.37 -111.38 -89.83
CA ILE A 392 -94.54 -110.57 -90.16
C ILE A 392 -95.66 -111.50 -90.66
N ASP A 393 -96.80 -111.50 -89.97
CA ASP A 393 -98.00 -112.19 -90.45
C ASP A 393 -98.63 -111.42 -91.62
N HIS A 394 -98.52 -111.98 -92.83
CA HIS A 394 -99.06 -111.40 -94.07
C HIS A 394 -100.57 -111.11 -94.00
N GLY A 395 -101.34 -111.81 -93.16
CA GLY A 395 -102.78 -111.58 -93.01
C GLY A 395 -103.14 -110.22 -92.39
N SER A 396 -102.19 -109.58 -91.69
CA SER A 396 -102.38 -108.34 -90.94
C SER A 396 -101.74 -107.10 -91.60
N ILE A 397 -101.14 -107.24 -92.79
CA ILE A 397 -100.55 -106.13 -93.55
C ILE A 397 -101.66 -105.36 -94.27
N SER A 398 -101.78 -104.05 -94.02
CA SER A 398 -102.70 -103.19 -94.76
C SER A 398 -102.19 -102.98 -96.19
N GLY A 399 -102.99 -103.29 -97.20
CA GLY A 399 -102.58 -103.18 -98.60
C GLY A 399 -102.95 -104.38 -99.46
N ASN A 400 -103.17 -105.56 -98.86
CA ASN A 400 -103.49 -106.85 -99.53
C ASN A 400 -104.71 -106.88 -100.50
N ASN A 401 -105.33 -105.74 -100.80
CA ASN A 401 -106.46 -105.63 -101.73
C ASN A 401 -106.04 -105.23 -103.15
N ASP A 402 -104.79 -104.83 -103.40
CA ASP A 402 -104.25 -104.75 -104.75
C ASP A 402 -103.52 -106.06 -105.12
N ASP A 403 -103.97 -106.73 -106.19
CA ASP A 403 -103.39 -107.99 -106.67
C ASP A 403 -102.04 -107.77 -107.37
N ASP A 404 -101.00 -107.47 -106.60
CA ASP A 404 -99.62 -107.44 -107.08
C ASP A 404 -99.00 -108.85 -107.21
N HIS A 405 -99.63 -109.86 -106.61
CA HIS A 405 -99.28 -111.27 -106.74
C HIS A 405 -99.85 -111.89 -108.03
N THR A 406 -99.15 -111.69 -109.15
CA THR A 406 -99.45 -112.27 -110.49
C THR A 406 -99.56 -113.81 -110.57
N GLN A 407 -99.38 -114.54 -109.47
CA GLN A 407 -99.45 -116.00 -109.39
C GLN A 407 -100.82 -116.58 -109.01
N TYR A 408 -101.80 -115.75 -108.62
CA TYR A 408 -103.16 -116.23 -108.37
C TYR A 408 -104.11 -115.74 -109.47
N ALA A 409 -104.60 -116.67 -110.29
CA ALA A 409 -105.69 -116.37 -111.21
C ALA A 409 -106.96 -116.08 -110.39
N LEU A 410 -107.26 -114.80 -110.17
CA LEU A 410 -108.54 -114.40 -109.58
C LEU A 410 -109.67 -114.72 -110.54
N LEU A 411 -110.54 -115.65 -110.14
CA LEU A 411 -111.91 -115.65 -110.62
C LEU A 411 -112.81 -115.39 -109.41
N ALA A 412 -113.45 -114.21 -109.42
CA ALA A 412 -114.20 -113.67 -108.31
C ALA A 412 -115.15 -114.70 -107.66
N GLY A 413 -115.01 -114.89 -106.34
CA GLY A 413 -116.08 -115.38 -105.47
C GLY A 413 -116.18 -116.88 -105.16
N ARG A 414 -115.08 -117.65 -105.01
CA ARG A 414 -115.18 -119.03 -104.47
C ARG A 414 -114.06 -119.38 -103.48
N ALA A 415 -114.45 -119.85 -102.29
CA ALA A 415 -113.58 -120.33 -101.20
C ALA A 415 -113.57 -121.87 -101.11
N SER A 416 -113.14 -122.57 -102.16
CA SER A 416 -112.96 -124.04 -102.12
C SER A 416 -111.99 -124.55 -103.19
N GLN A 417 -111.46 -125.77 -102.97
CA GLN A 417 -110.34 -126.40 -103.70
C GLN A 417 -110.53 -126.41 -105.23
N GLN A 418 -109.52 -125.90 -105.95
CA GLN A 418 -109.53 -125.79 -107.41
C GLN A 418 -108.53 -126.76 -108.03
N VAL A 419 -109.00 -127.59 -108.98
CA VAL A 419 -108.18 -128.47 -109.81
C VAL A 419 -107.96 -127.79 -111.15
N LEU A 420 -106.71 -127.38 -111.44
CA LEU A 420 -106.33 -126.83 -112.74
C LEU A 420 -105.85 -127.95 -113.66
N TYR A 421 -106.55 -128.17 -114.77
CA TYR A 421 -106.08 -129.01 -115.87
C TYR A 421 -105.28 -128.12 -116.84
N GLY A 422 -103.96 -128.28 -116.85
CA GLY A 422 -103.08 -127.60 -117.81
C GLY A 422 -103.34 -128.08 -119.24
N GLY A 423 -103.57 -127.15 -120.16
CA GLY A 423 -103.61 -127.41 -121.59
C GLY A 423 -102.20 -127.59 -122.15
N VAL A 424 -102.03 -128.57 -123.03
CA VAL A 424 -100.74 -128.93 -123.65
C VAL A 424 -100.28 -127.85 -124.62
N ASN A 425 -99.13 -127.25 -124.32
CA ASN A 425 -97.97 -127.22 -125.22
C ASN A 425 -96.70 -127.32 -124.39
#